data_AF-A0A7Y4JTS1-F1
#
_entry.id   AF-A0A7Y4JTS1-F1
#
_cell.length_a   1.000
_cell.length_b   1.000
_cell.length_c   1.000
_cell.angle_alpha   90.00
_cell.angle_beta   90.00
_cell.angle_gamma   90.00
#
_symmetry.space_group_name_H-M   'P 1'
#
loop_
_entity.id
_entity.type
_entity.pdbx_description
1 polymer ?
#
loop_
_entity_poly.entity_id
_entity_poly.type
_entity_poly.pdbx_seq_one_letter_code
_entity_poly.pdbx_strand_id
1 'polypeptide(L)'
;MDVHYTWIGPPPQDRNRDINAPKALATRCAGQSVKIYFWCLDAQVATYERDFAAHKNVTVRGMEAFLAKAGTRAYRWYYWYQESDDWAVAAMTDILNWGLALATPPSYRAFVKDAWSLFLMYTWGGYVLDAGVGPHGGGTFALPEPTAFMAPSLTREDALSIRRFQLSRLAGWQAQGDVTLNDMRVDEVCGAMNYANPDDGVTEMCPQLEVWMLGSPRYAKGAWAALKQYCVVWKEMQQNNALVSATAPQVFRYLIAGSVYNGLTRTQKGGVQAPHGSFWYCTDNKDGTVDVPALKLRKTYHGSSAQ
;
A
#
# COMPACT_ATOMS: atom_id res chain seq x y z
N MET A 1 17.29 6.54 3.24
CA MET A 1 15.87 6.70 2.94
C MET A 1 15.55 6.10 1.59
N ASP A 2 14.58 5.20 1.54
CA ASP A 2 14.07 4.62 0.30
C ASP A 2 12.64 5.15 0.03
N VAL A 3 12.35 5.51 -1.23
CA VAL A 3 11.04 5.97 -1.69
C VAL A 3 10.63 5.12 -2.88
N HIS A 4 9.41 4.62 -2.86
CA HIS A 4 8.91 3.68 -3.85
C HIS A 4 7.69 4.24 -4.57
N TYR A 5 7.80 4.41 -5.88
CA TYR A 5 6.69 4.65 -6.78
C TYR A 5 6.34 3.37 -7.52
N THR A 6 5.07 3.21 -7.87
CA THR A 6 4.59 1.99 -8.52
C THR A 6 3.66 2.30 -9.70
N TRP A 7 3.90 1.65 -10.84
CA TRP A 7 3.01 1.63 -11.98
C TRP A 7 2.83 0.21 -12.55
N ILE A 8 1.62 -0.34 -12.44
CA ILE A 8 1.29 -1.69 -12.92
C ILE A 8 0.49 -1.59 -14.21
N GLY A 9 1.19 -1.67 -15.34
CA GLY A 9 0.60 -1.63 -16.68
C GLY A 9 1.52 -1.01 -17.71
N PRO A 10 1.07 -0.89 -18.96
CA PRO A 10 1.79 -0.14 -19.97
C PRO A 10 1.85 1.36 -19.58
N PRO A 11 2.87 2.09 -20.08
CA PRO A 11 2.88 3.54 -20.12
C PRO A 11 1.51 4.13 -20.50
N PRO A 12 0.92 5.05 -19.71
CA PRO A 12 -0.30 5.75 -20.11
C PRO A 12 -0.01 6.65 -21.31
N GLN A 13 -1.06 6.95 -22.10
CA GLN A 13 -0.98 7.89 -23.21
C GLN A 13 -0.47 9.27 -22.74
N ASP A 14 -1.01 9.75 -21.61
CA ASP A 14 -0.50 10.91 -20.91
C ASP A 14 0.61 10.48 -19.92
N ARG A 15 1.84 10.48 -20.42
CA ARG A 15 3.06 10.15 -19.64
C ARG A 15 3.26 11.02 -18.42
N ASN A 16 2.61 12.18 -18.32
CA ASN A 16 2.77 13.06 -17.16
C ASN A 16 2.19 12.46 -15.88
N ARG A 17 1.20 11.56 -16.01
CA ARG A 17 0.45 10.99 -14.87
C ARG A 17 1.29 10.07 -14.01
N ASP A 18 2.28 9.41 -14.59
CA ASP A 18 3.05 8.38 -13.91
C ASP A 18 4.49 8.79 -13.62
N ILE A 19 5.08 9.73 -14.37
CA ILE A 19 6.50 10.08 -14.19
C ILE A 19 6.75 11.48 -13.61
N ASN A 20 5.82 12.43 -13.70
CA ASN A 20 6.14 13.83 -13.34
C ASN A 20 6.42 14.01 -11.85
N ALA A 21 5.57 13.47 -10.98
CA ALA A 21 5.78 13.60 -9.54
C ALA A 21 7.05 12.87 -9.06
N PRO A 22 7.35 11.64 -9.52
CA PRO A 22 8.63 10.99 -9.27
C PRO A 22 9.84 11.79 -9.76
N LYS A 23 9.78 12.38 -10.97
CA LYS A 23 10.85 13.25 -11.50
C LYS A 23 11.04 14.50 -10.65
N ALA A 24 9.93 15.14 -10.25
CA ALA A 24 9.96 16.33 -9.40
C ALA A 24 10.60 16.00 -8.05
N LEU A 25 10.24 14.87 -7.43
CA LEU A 25 10.87 14.41 -6.19
C LEU A 25 12.36 14.11 -6.40
N ALA A 26 12.71 13.43 -7.48
CA ALA A 26 14.10 13.08 -7.79
C ALA A 26 14.99 14.32 -7.93
N THR A 27 14.51 15.35 -8.64
CA THR A 27 15.17 16.65 -8.74
C THR A 27 15.30 17.32 -7.37
N ARG A 28 14.22 17.32 -6.58
CA ARG A 28 14.18 17.96 -5.26
C ARG A 28 15.16 17.32 -4.27
N CYS A 29 15.38 16.01 -4.40
CA CYS A 29 16.27 15.21 -3.58
C CYS A 29 17.68 15.05 -4.17
N ALA A 30 18.03 15.77 -5.25
CA ALA A 30 19.36 15.68 -5.84
C ALA A 30 20.44 16.06 -4.81
N GLY A 31 21.43 15.17 -4.65
CA GLY A 31 22.50 15.33 -3.64
C GLY A 31 22.12 14.91 -2.22
N GLN A 32 20.89 14.44 -1.98
CA GLN A 32 20.48 13.87 -0.69
C GLN A 32 20.64 12.34 -0.67
N SER A 33 20.70 11.75 0.52
CA SER A 33 20.72 10.28 0.71
C SER A 33 19.33 9.62 0.56
N VAL A 34 18.56 10.06 -0.44
CA VAL A 34 17.25 9.52 -0.81
C VAL A 34 17.39 8.69 -2.08
N LYS A 35 17.03 7.41 -2.01
CA LYS A 35 16.97 6.50 -3.15
C LYS A 35 15.53 6.34 -3.57
N ILE A 36 15.26 6.57 -4.85
CA ILE A 36 13.92 6.43 -5.42
C ILE A 36 13.89 5.16 -6.25
N TYR A 37 12.91 4.32 -6.01
CA TYR A 37 12.65 3.10 -6.77
C TYR A 37 11.34 3.28 -7.54
N PHE A 38 11.40 3.11 -8.85
CA PHE A 38 10.21 3.10 -9.69
C PHE A 38 9.91 1.66 -10.11
N TRP A 39 8.87 1.08 -9.52
CA TRP A 39 8.46 -0.30 -9.76
C TRP A 39 7.48 -0.37 -10.92
N CYS A 40 7.79 -1.21 -11.90
CA CYS A 40 6.94 -1.46 -13.05
C CYS A 40 6.96 -2.94 -13.45
N LEU A 41 6.17 -3.30 -14.46
CA LEU A 41 6.28 -4.60 -15.09
C LEU A 41 7.64 -4.73 -15.80
N ASP A 42 8.22 -5.93 -15.82
CA ASP A 42 9.52 -6.24 -16.44
C ASP A 42 9.59 -5.73 -17.88
N ALA A 43 8.52 -5.93 -18.65
CA ALA A 43 8.41 -5.50 -20.05
C ALA A 43 8.53 -3.98 -20.24
N GLN A 44 8.32 -3.18 -19.18
CA GLN A 44 8.33 -1.72 -19.23
C GLN A 44 9.61 -1.09 -18.65
N VAL A 45 10.52 -1.89 -18.08
CA VAL A 45 11.73 -1.39 -17.40
C VAL A 45 12.54 -0.48 -18.32
N ALA A 46 12.89 -0.94 -19.51
CA ALA A 46 13.72 -0.16 -20.45
C ALA A 46 13.08 1.18 -20.85
N THR A 47 11.74 1.23 -20.91
CA THR A 47 10.99 2.46 -21.21
C THR A 47 11.16 3.46 -20.06
N TYR A 48 10.87 3.02 -18.82
CA TYR A 48 11.00 3.90 -17.66
C TYR A 48 12.44 4.28 -17.35
N GLU A 49 13.43 3.41 -17.61
CA GLU A 49 14.85 3.76 -17.48
C GLU A 49 15.22 4.94 -18.37
N ARG A 50 14.69 4.96 -19.61
CA ARG A 50 14.86 6.10 -20.52
C ARG A 50 14.20 7.35 -19.97
N ASP A 51 13.00 7.24 -19.40
CA ASP A 51 12.28 8.38 -18.83
C ASP A 51 13.02 8.98 -17.62
N PHE A 52 13.70 8.15 -16.83
CA PHE A 52 14.44 8.57 -15.64
C PHE A 52 15.94 8.74 -15.85
N ALA A 53 16.45 8.67 -17.09
CA ALA A 53 17.89 8.69 -17.38
C ALA A 53 18.64 9.93 -16.84
N ALA A 54 17.96 11.07 -16.69
CA ALA A 54 18.52 12.28 -16.11
C ALA A 54 18.60 12.27 -14.57
N HIS A 55 18.00 11.29 -13.89
CA HIS A 55 17.84 11.25 -12.44
C HIS A 55 18.62 10.06 -11.83
N LYS A 56 19.89 10.29 -11.48
CA LYS A 56 20.81 9.25 -10.95
C LYS A 56 20.36 8.62 -9.62
N ASN A 57 19.46 9.27 -8.90
CA ASN A 57 18.87 8.75 -7.65
C ASN A 57 17.59 7.92 -7.89
N VAL A 58 17.18 7.70 -9.14
CA VAL A 58 16.06 6.83 -9.49
C VAL A 58 16.59 5.50 -10.03
N THR A 59 16.10 4.40 -9.48
CA THR A 59 16.33 3.04 -9.97
C THR A 59 15.00 2.45 -10.43
N VAL A 60 14.90 2.08 -11.70
CA VAL A 60 13.73 1.37 -12.22
C VAL A 60 13.86 -0.12 -11.94
N ARG A 61 12.79 -0.77 -11.50
CA ARG A 61 12.77 -2.19 -11.16
C ARG A 61 11.55 -2.90 -11.70
N GLY A 62 11.80 -4.04 -12.35
CA GLY A 62 10.78 -4.99 -12.76
C GLY A 62 10.27 -5.82 -11.57
N MET A 63 8.96 -5.91 -11.41
CA MET A 63 8.32 -6.65 -10.31
C MET A 63 8.48 -8.16 -10.46
N GLU A 64 8.25 -8.68 -11.68
CA GLU A 64 8.31 -10.12 -11.94
C GLU A 64 9.73 -10.65 -11.70
N ALA A 65 10.75 -9.98 -12.26
CA ALA A 65 12.15 -10.33 -12.02
C ALA A 65 12.55 -10.19 -10.55
N PHE A 66 12.00 -9.19 -9.84
CA PHE A 66 12.28 -9.02 -8.41
C PHE A 66 11.72 -10.17 -7.60
N LEU A 67 10.43 -10.52 -7.77
CA LEU A 67 9.79 -11.61 -7.04
C LEU A 67 10.45 -12.97 -7.34
N ALA A 68 10.79 -13.22 -8.60
CA ALA A 68 11.51 -14.43 -9.00
C ALA A 68 12.87 -14.56 -8.28
N LYS A 69 13.62 -13.45 -8.16
CA LYS A 69 14.91 -13.42 -7.43
C LYS A 69 14.72 -13.53 -5.93
N ALA A 70 13.71 -12.87 -5.36
CA ALA A 70 13.37 -12.93 -3.93
C ALA A 70 13.04 -14.36 -3.49
N GLY A 71 12.47 -15.19 -4.37
CA GLY A 71 12.23 -16.61 -4.12
C GLY A 71 13.49 -17.47 -4.01
N THR A 72 14.68 -17.00 -4.41
CA THR A 72 15.92 -17.80 -4.42
C THR A 72 16.72 -17.71 -3.12
N ARG A 73 17.39 -18.80 -2.71
CA ARG A 73 18.19 -18.89 -1.47
C ARG A 73 19.21 -17.76 -1.29
N ALA A 74 19.79 -17.21 -2.35
CA ALA A 74 20.81 -16.17 -2.25
C ALA A 74 20.27 -14.83 -1.69
N TYR A 75 19.00 -14.49 -1.98
CA TYR A 75 18.36 -13.31 -1.40
C TYR A 75 17.92 -13.55 0.06
N ARG A 76 17.90 -14.81 0.52
CA ARG A 76 17.39 -15.22 1.83
C ARG A 76 18.37 -15.03 3.01
N TRP A 77 19.63 -14.64 2.75
CA TRP A 77 20.72 -14.77 3.75
C TRP A 77 21.27 -13.45 4.31
N TYR A 78 20.80 -12.28 3.84
CA TYR A 78 21.42 -11.01 4.25
C TYR A 78 20.62 -10.16 5.24
N TYR A 79 19.37 -10.51 5.60
CA TYR A 79 18.50 -9.59 6.36
C TYR A 79 17.51 -10.20 7.39
N TRP A 80 17.60 -11.48 7.83
CA TRP A 80 16.44 -12.10 8.51
C TRP A 80 16.59 -12.63 9.94
N TYR A 81 15.53 -12.31 10.73
CA TYR A 81 15.03 -12.99 11.92
C TYR A 81 13.59 -13.49 11.64
N GLN A 82 13.39 -14.81 11.76
CA GLN A 82 12.15 -15.61 11.95
C GLN A 82 10.89 -15.37 11.06
N GLU A 83 10.57 -16.42 10.27
CA GLU A 83 9.24 -16.92 9.85
C GLU A 83 8.16 -15.96 9.29
N SER A 84 8.32 -15.38 8.09
CA SER A 84 7.14 -14.89 7.31
C SER A 84 7.34 -14.44 5.85
N ASP A 85 8.55 -14.09 5.41
CA ASP A 85 8.74 -13.42 4.10
C ASP A 85 8.52 -14.35 2.89
N ASP A 86 8.78 -15.66 3.01
CA ASP A 86 8.49 -16.64 1.94
C ASP A 86 6.99 -16.65 1.61
N TRP A 87 6.14 -16.51 2.63
CA TRP A 87 4.70 -16.35 2.42
C TRP A 87 4.36 -15.02 1.76
N ALA A 88 5.00 -13.92 2.18
CA ALA A 88 4.76 -12.59 1.60
C ALA A 88 5.11 -12.55 0.10
N VAL A 89 6.26 -13.12 -0.26
CA VAL A 89 6.71 -13.24 -1.65
C VAL A 89 5.77 -14.15 -2.44
N ALA A 90 5.36 -15.29 -1.89
CA ALA A 90 4.42 -16.19 -2.55
C ALA A 90 3.04 -15.55 -2.76
N ALA A 91 2.49 -14.90 -1.73
CA ALA A 91 1.22 -14.19 -1.80
C ALA A 91 1.27 -13.03 -2.81
N MET A 92 2.34 -12.23 -2.79
CA MET A 92 2.50 -11.13 -3.75
C MET A 92 2.67 -11.64 -5.18
N THR A 93 3.38 -12.76 -5.37
CA THR A 93 3.52 -13.42 -6.68
C THR A 93 2.17 -13.89 -7.21
N ASP A 94 1.36 -14.54 -6.38
CA ASP A 94 0.01 -15.01 -6.73
C ASP A 94 -0.91 -13.84 -7.11
N ILE A 95 -0.92 -12.77 -6.30
CA ILE A 95 -1.71 -11.55 -6.55
C ILE A 95 -1.28 -10.85 -7.84
N LEU A 96 0.03 -10.71 -8.08
CA LEU A 96 0.54 -10.10 -9.30
C LEU A 96 0.15 -10.92 -10.53
N ASN A 97 0.36 -12.23 -10.50
CA ASN A 97 0.00 -13.13 -11.59
C ASN A 97 -1.50 -13.07 -11.90
N TRP A 98 -2.35 -13.04 -10.86
CA TRP A 98 -3.78 -12.84 -11.03
C TRP A 98 -4.10 -11.50 -11.70
N GLY A 99 -3.47 -10.40 -11.28
CA GLY A 99 -3.67 -9.07 -11.86
C GLY A 99 -3.23 -8.91 -13.31
N LEU A 100 -2.34 -9.79 -13.77
CA LEU A 100 -1.81 -9.83 -15.13
C LEU A 100 -2.52 -10.85 -16.03
N ALA A 101 -3.34 -11.73 -15.46
CA ALA A 101 -4.10 -12.71 -16.22
C ALA A 101 -5.05 -12.03 -17.22
N LEU A 102 -5.21 -12.62 -18.42
CA LEU A 102 -6.05 -12.07 -19.49
C LEU A 102 -7.52 -11.88 -19.08
N ALA A 103 -8.02 -12.72 -18.17
CA ALA A 103 -9.39 -12.65 -17.66
C ALA A 103 -9.61 -11.52 -16.63
N THR A 104 -8.54 -10.89 -16.15
CA THR A 104 -8.61 -9.85 -15.12
C THR A 104 -8.68 -8.47 -15.77
N PRO A 105 -9.73 -7.65 -15.48
CA PRO A 105 -9.82 -6.32 -16.05
C PRO A 105 -8.62 -5.44 -15.63
N PRO A 106 -8.01 -4.67 -16.54
CA PRO A 106 -6.84 -3.84 -16.22
C PRO A 106 -7.05 -2.85 -15.06
N SER A 107 -8.29 -2.40 -14.81
CA SER A 107 -8.64 -1.52 -13.70
C SER A 107 -8.33 -2.14 -12.32
N TYR A 108 -8.32 -3.47 -12.20
CA TYR A 108 -8.03 -4.18 -10.95
C TYR A 108 -6.55 -4.16 -10.57
N ARG A 109 -5.67 -3.72 -11.48
CA ARG A 109 -4.24 -3.53 -11.17
C ARG A 109 -4.01 -2.46 -10.10
N ALA A 110 -4.97 -1.55 -9.89
CA ALA A 110 -4.95 -0.64 -8.75
C ALA A 110 -4.95 -1.40 -7.40
N PHE A 111 -5.71 -2.49 -7.29
CA PHE A 111 -5.78 -3.31 -6.06
C PHE A 111 -4.56 -4.22 -5.88
N VAL A 112 -3.91 -4.60 -6.97
CA VAL A 112 -2.59 -5.25 -6.93
C VAL A 112 -1.53 -4.27 -6.44
N LYS A 113 -1.63 -3.00 -6.85
CA LYS A 113 -0.74 -1.93 -6.37
C LYS A 113 -0.85 -1.75 -4.86
N ASP A 114 -2.04 -1.89 -4.29
CA ASP A 114 -2.26 -1.80 -2.85
C ASP A 114 -1.50 -2.92 -2.11
N ALA A 115 -1.62 -4.18 -2.57
CA ALA A 115 -0.84 -5.30 -2.04
C ALA A 115 0.68 -5.06 -2.18
N TRP A 116 1.11 -4.59 -3.36
CA TRP A 116 2.52 -4.30 -3.64
C TRP A 116 3.07 -3.21 -2.71
N SER A 117 2.26 -2.19 -2.44
CA SER A 117 2.62 -1.09 -1.52
C SER A 117 2.85 -1.62 -0.11
N LEU A 118 1.93 -2.44 0.41
CA LEU A 118 2.08 -3.06 1.73
C LEU A 118 3.27 -4.02 1.78
N PHE A 119 3.52 -4.77 0.69
CA PHE A 119 4.67 -5.65 0.56
C PHE A 119 5.99 -4.88 0.66
N LEU A 120 6.12 -3.75 -0.04
CA LEU A 120 7.30 -2.89 0.06
C LEU A 120 7.44 -2.25 1.44
N MET A 121 6.34 -1.78 2.04
CA MET A 121 6.36 -1.20 3.39
C MET A 121 6.88 -2.18 4.43
N TYR A 122 6.52 -3.45 4.31
CA TYR A 122 7.05 -4.47 5.19
C TYR A 122 8.50 -4.87 4.85
N THR A 123 8.80 -5.17 3.58
CA THR A 123 10.08 -5.80 3.20
C THR A 123 11.25 -4.83 3.02
N TRP A 124 10.99 -3.59 2.59
CA TRP A 124 12.00 -2.55 2.36
C TRP A 124 11.90 -1.41 3.37
N GLY A 125 10.68 -1.05 3.79
CA GLY A 125 10.44 0.14 4.60
C GLY A 125 10.50 1.42 3.77
N GLY A 126 10.79 2.56 4.41
CA GLY A 126 10.80 3.87 3.75
C GLY A 126 9.38 4.34 3.42
N TYR A 127 9.20 4.93 2.24
CA TYR A 127 7.92 5.49 1.80
C TYR A 127 7.42 4.85 0.51
N VAL A 128 6.12 4.55 0.44
CA VAL A 128 5.44 4.28 -0.82
C VAL A 128 4.58 5.48 -1.17
N LEU A 129 4.70 5.94 -2.41
CA LEU A 129 4.00 7.09 -2.94
C LEU A 129 3.27 6.71 -4.22
N ASP A 130 2.01 7.14 -4.34
CA ASP A 130 1.31 7.15 -5.62
C ASP A 130 2.06 8.01 -6.65
N ALA A 131 1.94 7.68 -7.93
CA ALA A 131 2.62 8.42 -9.00
C ALA A 131 2.21 9.90 -9.13
N GLY A 132 1.06 10.27 -8.57
CA GLY A 132 0.61 11.66 -8.44
C GLY A 132 1.08 12.39 -7.17
N VAL A 133 1.97 11.79 -6.37
CA VAL A 133 2.49 12.37 -5.14
C VAL A 133 3.90 12.92 -5.38
N GLY A 134 4.07 14.23 -5.19
CA GLY A 134 5.34 14.92 -5.42
C GLY A 134 5.67 15.93 -4.33
N PRO A 135 6.84 16.56 -4.38
CA PRO A 135 7.20 17.62 -3.43
C PRO A 135 6.31 18.85 -3.63
N HIS A 136 5.96 19.53 -2.55
CA HIS A 136 5.29 20.83 -2.59
C HIS A 136 6.01 21.87 -1.72
N GLY A 137 5.74 23.14 -2.00
CA GLY A 137 6.27 24.26 -1.25
C GLY A 137 7.77 24.53 -1.46
N GLY A 138 8.21 25.68 -0.94
CA GLY A 138 9.60 26.14 -1.01
C GLY A 138 10.50 25.68 0.14
N GLY A 139 11.73 26.19 0.16
CA GLY A 139 12.72 25.96 1.22
C GLY A 139 13.40 24.59 1.18
N THR A 140 14.08 24.20 2.26
CA THR A 140 14.75 22.90 2.38
C THR A 140 13.73 21.76 2.40
N PHE A 141 13.91 20.77 1.52
CA PHE A 141 13.12 19.53 1.51
C PHE A 141 13.91 18.44 2.23
N ALA A 142 13.27 17.77 3.18
CA ALA A 142 13.82 16.62 3.88
C ALA A 142 12.70 15.61 4.09
N LEU A 143 12.98 14.34 3.80
CA LEU A 143 12.08 13.24 4.04
C LEU A 143 12.70 12.37 5.16
N PRO A 144 12.17 12.42 6.40
CA PRO A 144 12.76 11.75 7.55
C PRO A 144 12.50 10.25 7.55
N GLU A 145 13.41 9.43 8.10
CA GLU A 145 13.19 7.98 8.27
C GLU A 145 11.91 7.72 9.07
N PRO A 146 10.93 6.95 8.55
CA PRO A 146 9.74 6.62 9.31
C PRO A 146 10.14 5.83 10.57
N THR A 147 9.60 6.24 11.71
CA THR A 147 9.83 5.57 13.00
C THR A 147 8.72 4.58 13.35
N ALA A 148 7.59 4.65 12.64
CA ALA A 148 6.43 3.78 12.78
C ALA A 148 5.75 3.56 11.42
N PHE A 149 4.81 2.60 11.36
CA PHE A 149 3.92 2.48 10.22
C PHE A 149 2.91 3.62 10.25
N MET A 150 2.84 4.39 9.16
CA MET A 150 2.17 5.69 9.10
C MET A 150 1.35 5.83 7.82
N ALA A 151 0.22 6.52 7.90
CA ALA A 151 -0.63 6.86 6.76
C ALA A 151 -1.13 8.32 6.82
N PRO A 152 -1.49 8.94 5.69
CA PRO A 152 -2.17 10.23 5.68
C PRO A 152 -3.61 10.13 6.19
N SER A 153 -4.10 11.22 6.79
CA SER A 153 -5.51 11.38 7.14
C SER A 153 -6.04 12.76 6.80
N LEU A 154 -7.23 12.83 6.19
CA LEU A 154 -7.85 14.10 5.79
C LEU A 154 -8.46 14.88 6.96
N THR A 155 -8.74 14.21 8.07
CA THR A 155 -9.38 14.80 9.25
C THR A 155 -8.55 14.51 10.50
N ARG A 156 -8.58 15.42 11.46
CA ARG A 156 -8.09 15.12 12.82
C ARG A 156 -9.14 14.41 13.66
N GLU A 157 -10.39 14.72 13.37
CA GLU A 157 -11.56 14.15 14.02
C GLU A 157 -11.83 12.76 13.46
N ASP A 158 -12.39 11.91 14.32
CA ASP A 158 -12.85 10.61 13.93
C ASP A 158 -14.04 10.73 12.95
N ALA A 159 -13.87 10.19 11.75
CA ALA A 159 -14.79 10.34 10.62
C ALA A 159 -15.16 9.00 9.95
N LEU A 160 -14.52 7.91 10.35
CA LEU A 160 -14.69 6.59 9.78
C LEU A 160 -15.03 5.58 10.88
N SER A 161 -16.14 4.87 10.72
CA SER A 161 -16.48 3.75 11.59
C SER A 161 -15.81 2.47 11.10
N ILE A 162 -15.11 1.81 12.00
CA ILE A 162 -14.32 0.62 11.74
C ILE A 162 -14.76 -0.47 12.72
N ARG A 163 -15.03 -1.67 12.21
CA ARG A 163 -15.32 -2.85 13.04
C ARG A 163 -14.08 -3.73 13.11
N ARG A 164 -13.60 -3.99 14.33
CA ARG A 164 -12.62 -5.04 14.60
C ARG A 164 -13.35 -6.28 15.08
N PHE A 165 -13.14 -7.40 14.42
CA PHE A 165 -13.72 -8.68 14.80
C PHE A 165 -12.73 -9.80 14.55
N GLN A 166 -12.94 -10.92 15.22
CA GLN A 166 -12.16 -12.12 14.95
C GLN A 166 -12.77 -12.81 13.74
N LEU A 167 -11.92 -13.23 12.81
CA LEU A 167 -12.31 -14.24 11.84
C LEU A 167 -11.90 -15.59 12.39
N SER A 168 -12.81 -16.29 13.08
CA SER A 168 -12.55 -17.63 13.64
C SER A 168 -12.03 -18.66 12.63
N ARG A 169 -12.32 -18.51 11.33
CA ARG A 169 -11.71 -19.31 10.24
C ARG A 169 -10.29 -18.89 9.88
N LEU A 170 -9.91 -17.65 10.15
CA LEU A 170 -8.52 -17.17 10.11
C LEU A 170 -7.80 -17.38 11.46
N ALA A 171 -8.53 -17.70 12.53
CA ALA A 171 -8.00 -18.05 13.83
C ALA A 171 -7.30 -19.41 13.72
N GLY A 172 -5.98 -19.35 13.61
CA GLY A 172 -5.12 -20.50 13.33
C GLY A 172 -3.83 -20.08 12.65
N TRP A 173 -3.85 -18.94 11.95
CA TRP A 173 -2.66 -18.37 11.32
C TRP A 173 -2.00 -17.35 12.27
N GLN A 174 -1.40 -17.88 13.35
CA GLN A 174 -0.59 -17.20 14.40
C GLN A 174 -1.34 -16.39 15.48
N ALA A 175 -2.52 -16.84 15.93
CA ALA A 175 -3.17 -16.33 17.16
C ALA A 175 -3.53 -14.82 17.20
N GLN A 176 -3.72 -14.16 16.06
CA GLN A 176 -4.13 -12.74 15.97
C GLN A 176 -5.20 -12.52 14.90
N GLY A 177 -6.29 -13.31 14.93
CA GLY A 177 -7.37 -13.28 13.93
C GLY A 177 -8.19 -11.98 13.87
N ASP A 178 -7.67 -10.86 14.39
CA ASP A 178 -8.31 -9.55 14.29
C ASP A 178 -8.29 -9.07 12.85
N VAL A 179 -9.46 -9.04 12.25
CA VAL A 179 -9.70 -8.36 10.98
C VAL A 179 -10.41 -7.06 11.28
N THR A 180 -9.92 -6.03 10.61
CA THR A 180 -10.45 -4.69 10.80
C THR A 180 -11.01 -4.18 9.48
N LEU A 181 -12.30 -3.89 9.41
CA LEU A 181 -12.99 -3.45 8.19
C LEU A 181 -13.82 -2.20 8.44
N ASN A 182 -14.17 -1.50 7.37
CA ASN A 182 -15.15 -0.42 7.45
C ASN A 182 -16.52 -0.95 7.90
N ASP A 183 -17.08 -0.37 8.97
CA ASP A 183 -18.31 -0.86 9.59
C ASP A 183 -19.52 -0.79 8.64
N MET A 184 -19.61 0.25 7.81
CA MET A 184 -20.73 0.42 6.87
C MET A 184 -20.74 -0.64 5.75
N ARG A 185 -19.64 -1.37 5.57
CA ARG A 185 -19.37 -2.20 4.39
C ARG A 185 -18.78 -3.56 4.76
N VAL A 186 -18.75 -3.87 6.04
CA VAL A 186 -18.26 -5.13 6.58
C VAL A 186 -18.99 -6.31 5.94
N ASP A 187 -20.30 -6.20 5.74
CA ASP A 187 -21.13 -7.25 5.15
C ASP A 187 -20.77 -7.53 3.68
N GLU A 188 -20.38 -6.51 2.91
CA GLU A 188 -19.98 -6.69 1.51
C GLU A 188 -18.65 -7.45 1.42
N VAL A 189 -17.68 -7.10 2.28
CA VAL A 189 -16.39 -7.77 2.33
C VAL A 189 -16.55 -9.20 2.87
N CYS A 190 -17.31 -9.38 3.96
CA CYS A 190 -17.62 -10.70 4.52
C CYS A 190 -18.39 -11.58 3.54
N GLY A 191 -19.36 -11.02 2.81
CA GLY A 191 -20.07 -11.72 1.73
C GLY A 191 -19.14 -12.16 0.61
N ALA A 192 -18.18 -11.31 0.19
CA ALA A 192 -17.18 -11.67 -0.82
C ALA A 192 -16.23 -12.79 -0.35
N MET A 193 -16.01 -12.91 0.97
CA MET A 193 -15.28 -14.03 1.58
C MET A 193 -16.16 -15.26 1.85
N ASN A 194 -17.46 -15.22 1.48
CA ASN A 194 -18.45 -16.24 1.84
C ASN A 194 -18.48 -16.54 3.36
N TYR A 195 -18.41 -15.47 4.15
CA TYR A 195 -18.36 -15.51 5.60
C TYR A 195 -19.65 -14.95 6.19
N ALA A 196 -20.57 -15.86 6.53
CA ALA A 196 -21.96 -15.53 6.81
C ALA A 196 -22.23 -14.99 8.24
N ASN A 197 -21.27 -15.10 9.17
CA ASN A 197 -21.44 -14.67 10.56
C ASN A 197 -20.11 -14.13 11.10
N PRO A 198 -19.83 -12.82 11.00
CA PRO A 198 -18.74 -12.23 11.77
C PRO A 198 -18.99 -12.38 13.27
N ASP A 199 -17.96 -12.85 13.97
CA ASP A 199 -17.93 -12.85 15.44
C ASP A 199 -18.28 -11.43 15.93
N ASP A 200 -18.92 -11.31 17.10
CA ASP A 200 -19.29 -10.00 17.67
C ASP A 200 -18.05 -9.07 17.67
N GLY A 201 -18.13 -8.02 16.85
CA GLY A 201 -17.05 -7.07 16.64
C GLY A 201 -17.18 -5.84 17.52
N VAL A 202 -16.05 -5.26 17.89
CA VAL A 202 -16.02 -3.94 18.54
C VAL A 202 -15.96 -2.88 17.44
N THR A 203 -16.97 -2.03 17.38
CA THR A 203 -16.96 -0.85 16.53
C THR A 203 -16.18 0.28 17.20
N GLU A 204 -15.23 0.84 16.48
CA GLU A 204 -14.39 1.96 16.87
C GLU A 204 -14.51 3.06 15.82
N MET A 205 -14.30 4.30 16.22
CA MET A 205 -14.23 5.44 15.31
C MET A 205 -12.76 5.81 15.06
N CYS A 206 -12.44 6.26 13.85
CA CYS A 206 -11.09 6.71 13.51
C CYS A 206 -11.07 7.85 12.49
N PRO A 207 -9.94 8.56 12.35
CA PRO A 207 -9.76 9.57 11.32
C PRO A 207 -9.93 8.99 9.90
N GLN A 208 -10.35 9.84 8.94
CA GLN A 208 -10.47 9.41 7.55
C GLN A 208 -9.09 9.08 6.99
N LEU A 209 -8.81 7.79 6.77
CA LEU A 209 -7.53 7.28 6.30
C LEU A 209 -7.45 7.33 4.77
N GLU A 210 -6.27 7.67 4.28
CA GLU A 210 -5.93 7.65 2.85
C GLU A 210 -4.74 6.72 2.58
N VAL A 211 -4.69 6.09 1.39
CA VAL A 211 -3.68 5.06 1.06
C VAL A 211 -2.83 5.41 -0.17
N TRP A 212 -2.92 6.64 -0.66
CA TRP A 212 -2.06 7.11 -1.75
C TRP A 212 -0.60 7.38 -1.32
N MET A 213 -0.32 7.27 -0.02
CA MET A 213 1.01 7.32 0.57
C MET A 213 1.04 6.48 1.84
N LEU A 214 2.15 5.79 2.09
CA LEU A 214 2.45 5.10 3.35
C LEU A 214 3.91 5.31 3.72
N GLY A 215 4.25 5.16 5.00
CA GLY A 215 5.65 5.03 5.41
C GLY A 215 5.81 4.05 6.56
N SER A 216 6.96 3.39 6.61
CA SER A 216 7.24 2.35 7.60
C SER A 216 8.73 2.17 7.83
N PRO A 217 9.19 1.90 9.07
CA PRO A 217 10.41 1.16 9.26
C PRO A 217 10.31 -0.18 8.53
N ARG A 218 11.44 -0.64 8.01
CA ARG A 218 11.55 -2.00 7.48
C ARG A 218 11.19 -3.02 8.58
N TYR A 219 10.42 -4.04 8.22
CA TYR A 219 9.95 -5.10 9.12
C TYR A 219 9.10 -4.62 10.31
N ALA A 220 8.45 -3.48 10.18
CA ALA A 220 7.49 -3.04 11.20
C ALA A 220 6.32 -4.02 11.28
N LYS A 221 5.94 -4.40 12.52
CA LYS A 221 4.80 -5.29 12.77
C LYS A 221 3.47 -4.73 12.26
N GLY A 222 3.31 -3.40 12.25
CA GLY A 222 2.15 -2.74 11.67
C GLY A 222 2.03 -2.98 10.17
N ALA A 223 3.12 -2.78 9.42
CA ALA A 223 3.15 -3.05 7.98
C ALA A 223 2.90 -4.54 7.68
N TRP A 224 3.45 -5.44 8.50
CA TRP A 224 3.17 -6.88 8.40
C TRP A 224 1.70 -7.20 8.61
N ALA A 225 1.08 -6.68 9.67
CA ALA A 225 -0.34 -6.91 9.96
C ALA A 225 -1.25 -6.43 8.83
N ALA A 226 -0.95 -5.24 8.27
CA ALA A 226 -1.68 -4.71 7.12
C ALA A 226 -1.52 -5.60 5.88
N LEU A 227 -0.29 -5.95 5.51
CA LEU A 227 0.00 -6.83 4.38
C LEU A 227 -0.72 -8.18 4.54
N LYS A 228 -0.59 -8.77 5.73
CA LYS A 228 -1.15 -10.09 6.03
C LYS A 228 -2.67 -10.10 5.89
N GLN A 229 -3.36 -9.12 6.49
CA GLN A 229 -4.82 -9.03 6.37
C GLN A 229 -5.25 -8.89 4.90
N TYR A 230 -4.63 -7.97 4.15
CA TYR A 230 -4.99 -7.72 2.76
C TYR A 230 -4.84 -8.98 1.90
N CYS A 231 -3.68 -9.64 1.99
CA CYS A 231 -3.38 -10.84 1.22
C CYS A 231 -4.26 -12.05 1.61
N VAL A 232 -4.61 -12.20 2.88
CA VAL A 232 -5.50 -13.29 3.33
C VAL A 232 -6.91 -13.08 2.82
N VAL A 233 -7.49 -11.88 2.99
CA VAL A 233 -8.83 -11.59 2.47
C VAL A 233 -8.87 -11.74 0.95
N TRP A 234 -7.82 -11.28 0.25
CA TRP A 234 -7.66 -11.52 -1.18
C TRP A 234 -7.74 -13.01 -1.51
N LYS A 235 -7.00 -13.86 -0.79
CA LYS A 235 -6.96 -15.30 -1.06
C LYS A 235 -8.32 -15.96 -0.87
N GLU A 236 -9.06 -15.57 0.16
CA GLU A 236 -10.43 -16.04 0.40
C GLU A 236 -11.37 -15.61 -0.73
N MET A 237 -11.31 -14.33 -1.15
CA MET A 237 -12.10 -13.86 -2.29
C MET A 237 -11.74 -14.60 -3.59
N GLN A 238 -10.47 -14.96 -3.78
CA GLN A 238 -10.02 -15.77 -4.91
C GLN A 238 -10.64 -17.16 -4.91
N GLN A 239 -10.59 -17.84 -3.76
CA GLN A 239 -11.13 -19.20 -3.60
C GLN A 239 -12.65 -19.25 -3.79
N ASN A 240 -13.35 -18.15 -3.48
CA ASN A 240 -14.79 -18.02 -3.63
C ASN A 240 -15.22 -17.40 -4.99
N ASN A 241 -14.29 -17.19 -5.94
CA ASN A 241 -14.55 -16.54 -7.23
C ASN A 241 -15.22 -15.16 -7.12
N ALA A 242 -14.94 -14.42 -6.05
CA ALA A 242 -15.53 -13.11 -5.76
C ALA A 242 -14.60 -11.93 -6.12
N LEU A 243 -13.40 -12.21 -6.65
CA LEU A 243 -12.44 -11.16 -7.01
C LEU A 243 -12.90 -10.26 -8.16
N VAL A 244 -13.79 -10.73 -9.04
CA VAL A 244 -14.34 -9.95 -10.14
C VAL A 244 -15.85 -9.88 -10.00
N SER A 245 -16.36 -8.71 -9.65
CA SER A 245 -17.79 -8.43 -9.56
C SER A 245 -18.07 -6.93 -9.71
N ALA A 246 -19.34 -6.54 -9.84
CA ALA A 246 -19.73 -5.13 -9.84
C ALA A 246 -19.37 -4.42 -8.52
N THR A 247 -19.30 -5.15 -7.41
CA THR A 247 -19.01 -4.62 -6.07
C THR A 247 -17.55 -4.74 -5.68
N ALA A 248 -16.76 -5.58 -6.36
CA ALA A 248 -15.38 -5.86 -5.99
C ALA A 248 -14.48 -4.60 -5.89
N PRO A 249 -14.59 -3.57 -6.76
CA PRO A 249 -13.81 -2.34 -6.60
C PRO A 249 -14.05 -1.65 -5.26
N GLN A 250 -15.31 -1.66 -4.81
CA GLN A 250 -15.70 -1.06 -3.56
C GLN A 250 -15.23 -1.89 -2.36
N VAL A 251 -15.30 -3.22 -2.47
CA VAL A 251 -14.75 -4.17 -1.48
C VAL A 251 -13.26 -3.94 -1.28
N PHE A 252 -12.46 -3.84 -2.36
CA PHE A 252 -11.03 -3.60 -2.25
C PHE A 252 -10.70 -2.26 -1.62
N ARG A 253 -11.43 -1.19 -1.97
CA ARG A 253 -11.24 0.14 -1.38
C ARG A 253 -11.40 0.13 0.14
N TYR A 254 -12.37 -0.61 0.67
CA TYR A 254 -12.55 -0.72 2.12
C TYR A 254 -11.60 -1.72 2.76
N LEU A 255 -11.26 -2.79 2.05
CA LEU A 255 -10.29 -3.77 2.52
C LEU A 255 -8.93 -3.12 2.75
N ILE A 256 -8.43 -2.30 1.81
CA ILE A 256 -7.13 -1.65 1.98
C ILE A 256 -7.15 -0.67 3.16
N ALA A 257 -8.21 0.13 3.31
CA ALA A 257 -8.35 1.06 4.42
C ALA A 257 -8.37 0.33 5.78
N GLY A 258 -9.15 -0.75 5.88
CA GLY A 258 -9.22 -1.60 7.07
C GLY A 258 -7.90 -2.31 7.39
N SER A 259 -7.19 -2.78 6.35
CA SER A 259 -5.90 -3.44 6.49
C SER A 259 -4.84 -2.47 7.00
N VAL A 260 -4.75 -1.27 6.43
CA VAL A 260 -3.82 -0.24 6.89
C VAL A 260 -4.16 0.16 8.32
N TYR A 261 -5.44 0.36 8.65
CA TYR A 261 -5.86 0.68 10.02
C TYR A 261 -5.48 -0.43 11.02
N ASN A 262 -5.66 -1.70 10.68
CA ASN A 262 -5.15 -2.81 11.49
C ASN A 262 -3.65 -2.66 11.72
N GLY A 263 -2.88 -2.32 10.68
CA GLY A 263 -1.46 -2.04 10.81
C GLY A 263 -1.13 -0.85 11.73
N LEU A 264 -1.84 0.27 11.60
CA LEU A 264 -1.57 1.50 12.37
C LEU A 264 -1.83 1.35 13.87
N THR A 265 -2.73 0.45 14.23
CA THR A 265 -3.08 0.16 15.63
C THR A 265 -2.17 -0.88 16.26
N ARG A 266 -1.28 -1.55 15.50
CA ARG A 266 -0.36 -2.58 16.02
C ARG A 266 0.95 -1.98 16.53
N THR A 267 1.21 -2.19 17.81
CA THR A 267 2.48 -1.85 18.46
C THR A 267 3.63 -2.76 18.01
N GLN A 268 4.87 -2.34 18.28
CA GLN A 268 6.06 -3.20 18.11
C GLN A 268 6.01 -4.49 18.95
N LYS A 269 5.21 -4.53 20.02
CA LYS A 269 4.98 -5.76 20.82
C LYS A 269 3.82 -6.61 20.30
N GLY A 270 3.06 -6.14 19.31
CA GLY A 270 1.91 -6.83 18.71
C GLY A 270 0.56 -6.52 19.39
N GLY A 271 0.57 -5.78 20.50
CA GLY A 271 -0.65 -5.25 21.12
C GLY A 271 -1.31 -4.16 20.29
N VAL A 272 -2.58 -3.86 20.59
CA VAL A 272 -3.40 -2.87 19.90
C VAL A 272 -3.39 -1.54 20.67
N GLN A 273 -3.28 -0.40 19.97
CA GLN A 273 -3.34 0.94 20.54
C GLN A 273 -4.10 1.93 19.65
N ALA A 274 -4.42 3.10 20.19
CA ALA A 274 -5.03 4.19 19.43
C ALA A 274 -4.09 4.68 18.29
N PRO A 275 -4.62 4.91 17.09
CA PRO A 275 -3.81 5.19 15.90
C PRO A 275 -3.39 6.66 15.77
N HIS A 276 -3.74 7.55 16.70
CA HIS A 276 -3.53 9.00 16.53
C HIS A 276 -2.05 9.41 16.37
N GLY A 277 -1.10 8.63 16.90
CA GLY A 277 0.33 8.82 16.66
C GLY A 277 0.84 8.30 15.31
N SER A 278 -0.01 7.58 14.57
CA SER A 278 0.30 6.86 13.34
C SER A 278 -0.17 7.60 12.07
N PHE A 279 -0.64 8.85 12.20
CA PHE A 279 -1.18 9.62 11.09
C PHE A 279 -0.37 10.86 10.75
N TRP A 280 -0.28 11.17 9.45
CA TRP A 280 0.02 12.51 8.98
C TRP A 280 -1.27 13.23 8.62
N TYR A 281 -1.61 14.27 9.38
CA TYR A 281 -2.80 15.07 9.08
C TYR A 281 -2.58 15.95 7.85
N CYS A 282 -3.47 15.79 6.89
CA CYS A 282 -3.42 16.46 5.61
C CYS A 282 -4.10 17.83 5.64
N THR A 283 -3.86 18.60 4.58
CA THR A 283 -4.62 19.81 4.25
C THR A 283 -5.27 19.60 2.89
N ASP A 284 -6.60 19.55 2.85
CA ASP A 284 -7.37 19.54 1.60
C ASP A 284 -7.50 20.98 1.06
N ASN A 285 -6.92 21.21 -0.11
CA ASN A 285 -6.87 22.52 -0.74
C ASN A 285 -8.12 22.84 -1.56
N LYS A 286 -9.08 21.90 -1.69
CA LYS A 286 -10.33 22.03 -2.47
C LYS A 286 -10.14 22.34 -3.97
N ASP A 287 -8.92 22.18 -4.48
CA ASP A 287 -8.53 22.40 -5.88
C ASP A 287 -8.11 21.10 -6.59
N GLY A 288 -8.47 19.95 -6.00
CA GLY A 288 -8.01 18.64 -6.48
C GLY A 288 -6.61 18.27 -6.00
N THR A 289 -6.08 18.96 -4.98
CA THR A 289 -4.82 18.61 -4.31
C THR A 289 -4.99 18.43 -2.80
N VAL A 290 -4.17 17.54 -2.24
CA VAL A 290 -4.09 17.28 -0.79
C VAL A 290 -2.62 17.29 -0.37
N ASP A 291 -2.31 18.09 0.64
CA ASP A 291 -0.95 18.26 1.15
C ASP A 291 -0.72 17.44 2.43
N VAL A 292 0.52 16.99 2.62
CA VAL A 292 1.08 16.49 3.88
C VAL A 292 2.12 17.51 4.35
N PRO A 293 1.71 18.57 5.08
CA PRO A 293 2.61 19.69 5.37
C PRO A 293 3.87 19.26 6.13
N ALA A 294 3.75 18.28 7.03
CA ALA A 294 4.86 17.74 7.81
C ALA A 294 5.98 17.12 6.94
N LEU A 295 5.65 16.64 5.75
CA LEU A 295 6.58 16.00 4.82
C LEU A 295 6.85 16.83 3.57
N LYS A 296 6.16 17.96 3.40
CA LYS A 296 6.18 18.76 2.18
C LYS A 296 5.89 17.93 0.92
N LEU A 297 4.92 17.02 1.01
CA LEU A 297 4.42 16.21 -0.10
C LEU A 297 2.98 16.56 -0.46
N ARG A 298 2.65 16.53 -1.75
CA ARG A 298 1.31 16.82 -2.29
C ARG A 298 0.85 15.68 -3.16
N LYS A 299 -0.38 15.24 -2.94
CA LYS A 299 -1.16 14.41 -3.85
C LYS A 299 -1.92 15.31 -4.82
N THR A 300 -1.74 15.09 -6.12
CA THR A 300 -2.60 15.64 -7.16
C THR A 300 -3.55 14.56 -7.64
N TYR A 301 -4.86 14.83 -7.61
CA TYR A 301 -5.87 13.92 -8.15
C TYR A 301 -6.02 14.18 -9.64
N HIS A 302 -5.44 13.29 -10.45
CA HIS A 302 -5.81 13.17 -11.85
C HIS A 302 -7.12 12.38 -11.85
N GLY A 303 -8.25 13.00 -12.22
CA GLY A 303 -9.61 12.42 -12.14
C GLY A 303 -9.61 10.89 -12.31
N SER A 304 -10.20 10.20 -11.32
CA SER A 304 -10.15 8.74 -11.15
C SER A 304 -10.20 7.97 -12.47
N SER A 305 -9.23 7.09 -12.71
CA SER A 305 -9.28 6.10 -13.79
C SER A 305 -10.27 4.96 -13.52
N ALA A 306 -10.98 5.01 -12.40
CA ALA A 306 -12.10 4.13 -12.07
C ALA A 306 -13.41 4.95 -12.18
N GLN A 307 -13.73 5.35 -13.41
CA GLN A 307 -15.11 5.50 -13.86
C GLN A 307 -15.44 4.29 -14.74
#